data_AF-A0AAW2WN11-F1
#
_entry.id   AF-A0AAW2WN11-F1
#
_cell.length_a   1.000
_cell.length_b   1.000
_cell.length_c   1.000
_cell.angle_alpha   90.00
_cell.angle_beta   90.00
_cell.angle_gamma   90.00
#
_symmetry.space_group_name_H-M   'P 1'
#
loop_
_entity.id
_entity.type
_entity.pdbx_description
1 polymer ?
#
loop_
_entity_poly.entity_id
_entity_poly.type
_entity_poly.pdbx_seq_one_letter_code
_entity_poly.pdbx_strand_id
1 'polypeptide(L)'
;MTGYIFGKRKATEVAHALWKKVVRRGDLVVDATCGNGYDTLAMLRLIADDTRRGRVYAMDLQKDALESTSSLLDRSVSVDERELVELYAMCHTKMEDIVPTGNAVRLVAFNLGYLPGGDKKIKTESETTLLALEAAKRIIAPGGLISVVAYVGHSGGREEFEIVQSFGAGLPIDSWVCCKLQMLNWPLAPCGDFKSVVKVDVAVLYFAFWRDCLVMSVGSGIGLIKSWTWMS
;
A
#
# COMPACT_ATOMS: atom_id res chain seq x y z
N MET A 1 6.62 -10.30 -10.88
CA MET A 1 5.48 -10.25 -11.83
C MET A 1 5.18 -11.61 -12.45
N THR A 2 6.18 -12.31 -13.01
CA THR A 2 5.99 -13.59 -13.75
C THR A 2 5.31 -14.71 -12.94
N GLY A 3 5.58 -14.84 -11.64
CA GLY A 3 4.97 -15.90 -10.82
C GLY A 3 3.47 -15.72 -10.51
N TYR A 4 2.95 -14.48 -10.52
CA TYR A 4 1.51 -14.21 -10.38
C TYR A 4 0.77 -14.51 -11.68
N ILE A 5 1.38 -14.19 -12.83
CA ILE A 5 0.86 -14.56 -14.16
C ILE A 5 0.70 -16.08 -14.29
N PHE A 6 1.57 -16.86 -13.67
CA PHE A 6 1.45 -18.33 -13.64
C PHE A 6 0.58 -18.90 -12.51
N GLY A 7 -0.13 -18.06 -11.74
CA GLY A 7 -1.00 -18.51 -10.66
C GLY A 7 -0.29 -19.11 -9.44
N LYS A 8 1.03 -18.87 -9.29
CA LYS A 8 1.88 -19.50 -8.26
C LYS A 8 2.20 -18.57 -7.07
N ARG A 9 1.78 -17.31 -7.09
CA ARG A 9 2.15 -16.30 -6.07
C ARG A 9 0.95 -15.56 -5.53
N LYS A 10 0.99 -15.19 -4.26
CA LYS A 10 -0.05 -14.39 -3.60
C LYS A 10 -0.04 -12.95 -4.14
N ALA A 11 -1.19 -12.28 -4.11
CA ALA A 11 -1.33 -10.88 -4.49
C ALA A 11 -0.40 -9.94 -3.70
N THR A 12 -0.20 -10.20 -2.41
CA THR A 12 0.74 -9.46 -1.55
C THR A 12 2.18 -9.53 -2.07
N GLU A 13 2.61 -10.64 -2.66
CA GLU A 13 3.95 -10.74 -3.26
C GLU A 13 4.11 -9.84 -4.49
N VAL A 14 3.03 -9.61 -5.24
CA VAL A 14 3.05 -8.66 -6.36
C VAL A 14 3.17 -7.24 -5.85
N ALA A 15 2.39 -6.90 -4.81
CA ALA A 15 2.49 -5.60 -4.15
C ALA A 15 3.93 -5.36 -3.65
N HIS A 16 4.52 -6.32 -2.93
CA HIS A 16 5.91 -6.21 -2.45
C HIS A 16 6.93 -6.04 -3.58
N ALA A 17 6.72 -6.68 -4.72
CA ALA A 17 7.58 -6.53 -5.89
C ALA A 17 7.50 -5.11 -6.50
N LEU A 18 6.33 -4.47 -6.43
CA LEU A 18 6.14 -3.08 -6.83
C LEU A 18 6.71 -2.11 -5.80
N TRP A 19 6.54 -2.39 -4.50
CA TRP A 19 7.10 -1.56 -3.42
C TRP A 19 8.62 -1.43 -3.55
N LYS A 20 9.31 -2.53 -3.91
CA LYS A 20 10.76 -2.55 -4.21
C LYS A 20 11.22 -1.60 -5.33
N LYS A 21 10.30 -1.13 -6.18
CA LYS A 21 10.61 -0.19 -7.26
C LYS A 21 10.43 1.28 -6.85
N VAL A 22 9.71 1.52 -5.76
CA VAL A 22 9.33 2.87 -5.32
C VAL A 22 10.04 3.24 -4.01
N VAL A 23 10.08 2.31 -3.06
CA VAL A 23 10.67 2.50 -1.73
C VAL A 23 12.19 2.36 -1.79
N ARG A 24 12.87 3.30 -1.15
CA ARG A 24 14.32 3.35 -0.95
C ARG A 24 14.64 3.25 0.54
N ARG A 25 15.92 2.96 0.81
CA ARG A 25 16.47 3.02 2.16
C ARG A 25 16.29 4.43 2.74
N GLY A 26 15.98 4.49 4.03
CA GLY A 26 15.72 5.74 4.74
C GLY A 26 14.35 6.38 4.49
N ASP A 27 13.48 5.77 3.66
CA ASP A 27 12.13 6.29 3.44
C ASP A 27 11.20 6.08 4.65
N LEU A 28 10.15 6.88 4.70
CA LEU A 28 9.03 6.73 5.62
C LEU A 28 7.88 6.02 4.91
N VAL A 29 7.37 4.94 5.51
CA VAL A 29 6.30 4.11 4.96
C VAL A 29 5.25 3.79 6.02
N VAL A 30 4.01 3.58 5.59
CA VAL A 30 2.86 3.32 6.46
C VAL A 30 2.20 2.00 6.08
N ASP A 31 2.03 1.12 7.06
CA ASP A 31 1.20 -0.07 7.00
C ASP A 31 -0.12 0.22 7.73
N ALA A 32 -1.17 0.47 6.96
CA ALA A 32 -2.47 0.90 7.49
C ALA A 32 -3.29 -0.26 8.09
N THR A 33 -2.84 -1.51 7.94
CA THR A 33 -3.56 -2.72 8.37
C THR A 33 -2.55 -3.83 8.69
N CYS A 34 -1.77 -3.67 9.76
CA CYS A 34 -0.56 -4.48 9.97
C CYS A 34 -0.86 -5.97 10.16
N GLY A 35 -2.01 -6.32 10.75
CA GLY A 35 -2.45 -7.69 10.91
C GLY A 35 -1.39 -8.60 11.56
N ASN A 36 -0.99 -9.66 10.85
CA ASN A 36 0.06 -10.58 11.33
C ASN A 36 1.51 -10.05 11.12
N GLY A 37 1.68 -8.83 10.62
CA GLY A 37 2.96 -8.13 10.51
C GLY A 37 3.83 -8.45 9.29
N TYR A 38 3.35 -9.26 8.35
CA TYR A 38 4.14 -9.65 7.17
C TYR A 38 4.45 -8.46 6.24
N ASP A 39 3.48 -7.57 6.05
CA ASP A 39 3.65 -6.37 5.24
C ASP A 39 4.55 -5.37 5.96
N THR A 40 4.34 -5.16 7.27
CA THR A 40 5.23 -4.37 8.14
C THR A 40 6.69 -4.83 8.07
N LEU A 41 6.94 -6.14 8.20
CA LEU A 41 8.29 -6.71 8.11
C LEU A 41 8.90 -6.54 6.72
N ALA A 42 8.10 -6.69 5.66
CA ALA A 42 8.55 -6.46 4.29
C ALA A 42 8.96 -4.99 4.08
N MET A 43 8.16 -4.04 4.57
CA MET A 43 8.46 -2.62 4.53
C MET A 43 9.73 -2.27 5.30
N LEU A 44 9.88 -2.78 6.52
CA LEU A 44 11.08 -2.57 7.34
C LEU A 44 12.34 -2.99 6.59
N ARG A 45 12.32 -4.15 5.93
CA ARG A 45 13.46 -4.65 5.15
C ARG A 45 13.79 -3.79 3.92
N LEU A 46 12.85 -2.99 3.41
CA LEU A 46 13.10 -2.08 2.29
C LEU A 46 13.76 -0.78 2.75
N ILE A 47 13.34 -0.27 3.91
CA ILE A 47 13.76 1.05 4.41
C ILE A 47 14.99 1.00 5.31
N ALA A 48 15.27 -0.14 5.96
CA ALA A 48 16.34 -0.26 6.94
C ALA A 48 17.72 -0.06 6.30
N ASP A 49 18.53 0.77 6.93
CA ASP A 49 19.94 1.00 6.62
C ASP A 49 20.69 1.51 7.86
N ASP A 50 22.00 1.64 7.74
CA ASP A 50 22.88 2.07 8.83
C ASP A 50 22.65 3.53 9.25
N THR A 51 21.93 4.33 8.44
CA THR A 51 21.63 5.73 8.77
C THR A 51 20.48 5.87 9.76
N ARG A 52 19.68 4.81 9.92
CA ARG A 52 18.54 4.74 10.85
C ARG A 52 17.51 5.86 10.67
N ARG A 53 17.42 6.42 9.46
CA ARG A 53 16.50 7.52 9.13
C ARG A 53 15.11 7.06 8.73
N GLY A 54 14.98 5.82 8.26
CA GLY A 54 13.70 5.29 7.79
C GLY A 54 12.73 5.05 8.93
N ARG A 55 11.43 5.03 8.61
CA ARG A 55 10.39 4.71 9.59
C ARG A 55 9.26 3.89 8.99
N VAL A 56 8.79 2.90 9.74
CA VAL A 56 7.53 2.21 9.47
C VAL A 56 6.52 2.58 10.55
N TYR A 57 5.41 3.17 10.14
CA TYR A 57 4.24 3.34 11.00
C TYR A 57 3.23 2.26 10.66
N ALA A 58 2.98 1.35 11.60
CA ALA A 58 2.07 0.24 11.42
C ALA A 58 0.91 0.36 12.41
N MET A 59 -0.32 0.12 11.94
CA MET A 59 -1.52 0.25 12.76
C MET A 59 -2.54 -0.85 12.51
N ASP A 60 -3.30 -1.14 13.56
CA ASP A 60 -4.45 -2.04 13.52
C ASP A 60 -5.40 -1.71 14.68
N LEU A 61 -6.69 -2.02 14.51
CA LEU A 61 -7.67 -1.90 15.60
C LEU A 61 -7.55 -3.05 16.60
N GLN A 62 -7.08 -4.22 16.15
CA GLN A 62 -7.01 -5.41 16.99
C GLN A 62 -5.69 -5.44 17.77
N LYS A 63 -5.77 -5.56 19.10
CA LYS A 63 -4.60 -5.76 19.94
C LYS A 63 -3.81 -7.02 19.54
N ASP A 64 -4.52 -8.09 19.20
CA ASP A 64 -3.93 -9.36 18.76
C ASP A 64 -3.08 -9.20 17.49
N ALA A 65 -3.46 -8.30 16.57
CA ALA A 65 -2.68 -7.98 15.38
C ALA A 65 -1.36 -7.30 15.76
N LEU A 66 -1.41 -6.32 16.68
CA LEU A 66 -0.21 -5.61 17.14
C LEU A 66 0.73 -6.54 17.91
N GLU A 67 0.19 -7.42 18.76
CA GLU A 67 0.98 -8.43 19.48
C GLU A 67 1.62 -9.43 18.51
N SER A 68 0.87 -9.89 17.50
CA SER A 68 1.38 -10.78 16.45
C SER A 68 2.48 -10.10 15.63
N THR A 69 2.28 -8.83 15.27
CA THR A 69 3.23 -8.01 14.53
C THR A 69 4.50 -7.78 15.34
N SER A 70 4.39 -7.38 16.61
CA SER A 70 5.56 -7.19 17.49
C SER A 70 6.33 -8.51 17.63
N SER A 71 5.64 -9.60 17.96
CA SER A 71 6.27 -10.92 18.11
C SER A 71 6.97 -11.39 16.83
N LEU A 72 6.41 -11.07 15.66
CA LEU A 72 7.06 -11.35 14.39
C LEU A 72 8.32 -10.52 14.18
N LEU A 73 8.28 -9.22 14.48
CA LEU A 73 9.45 -8.34 14.34
C LEU A 73 10.55 -8.76 15.31
N ASP A 74 10.22 -8.97 16.58
CA ASP A 74 11.18 -9.30 17.65
C ASP A 74 11.99 -10.57 17.36
N ARG A 75 11.43 -11.53 16.60
CA ARG A 75 12.12 -12.76 16.18
C ARG A 75 12.79 -12.68 14.80
N SER A 76 12.55 -11.63 14.02
CA SER A 76 12.93 -11.58 12.59
C SER A 76 13.99 -10.55 12.25
N VAL A 77 14.24 -9.56 13.11
CA VAL A 77 15.13 -8.42 12.86
C VAL A 77 15.98 -8.10 14.07
N SER A 78 17.03 -7.28 13.90
CA SER A 78 17.84 -6.80 15.01
C SER A 78 17.07 -5.80 15.90
N VAL A 79 17.58 -5.53 17.10
CA VAL A 79 17.02 -4.50 17.99
C VAL A 79 17.03 -3.13 17.31
N ASP A 80 18.11 -2.80 16.59
CA ASP A 80 18.23 -1.52 15.89
C ASP A 80 17.22 -1.35 14.75
N GLU A 81 16.95 -2.42 14.00
CA GLU A 81 15.91 -2.44 12.97
C GLU A 81 14.51 -2.38 13.59
N ARG A 82 14.28 -3.10 14.70
CA ARG A 82 13.00 -3.11 15.42
C ARG A 82 12.59 -1.73 15.89
N GLU A 83 13.57 -0.91 16.30
CA GLU A 83 13.35 0.48 16.70
C GLU A 83 12.86 1.38 15.57
N LEU A 84 12.98 0.97 14.29
CA LEU A 84 12.46 1.72 13.14
C LEU A 84 10.94 1.53 12.92
N VAL A 85 10.29 0.69 13.71
CA VAL A 85 8.85 0.39 13.61
C VAL A 85 8.10 0.89 14.83
N GLU A 86 7.05 1.66 14.60
CA GLU A 86 6.09 2.05 15.62
C GLU A 86 4.73 1.42 15.34
N LEU A 87 4.15 0.81 16.37
CA LEU A 87 2.88 0.10 16.32
C LEU A 87 1.81 0.90 17.05
N TYR A 88 0.68 1.13 16.39
CA TYR A 88 -0.41 1.93 16.93
C TYR A 88 -1.74 1.17 16.95
N ALA A 89 -2.36 1.11 18.13
CA ALA A 89 -3.72 0.59 18.32
C ALA A 89 -4.76 1.64 17.91
N MET A 90 -4.98 1.79 16.61
CA MET A 90 -5.84 2.83 16.06
C MET A 90 -6.43 2.45 14.71
N CYS A 91 -7.51 3.15 14.35
CA CYS A 91 -8.09 3.06 13.01
C CYS A 91 -7.17 3.79 12.01
N HIS A 92 -6.99 3.21 10.82
CA HIS A 92 -6.22 3.82 9.73
C HIS A 92 -6.75 5.17 9.25
N THR A 93 -8.00 5.53 9.56
CA THR A 93 -8.54 6.88 9.29
C THR A 93 -7.80 7.98 10.03
N LYS A 94 -7.03 7.62 11.06
CA LYS A 94 -6.26 8.52 11.93
C LYS A 94 -4.76 8.53 11.61
N MET A 95 -4.32 7.91 10.51
CA MET A 95 -2.90 7.82 10.17
C MET A 95 -2.19 9.18 10.05
N GLU A 96 -2.92 10.24 9.68
CA GLU A 96 -2.41 11.61 9.64
C GLU A 96 -1.93 12.11 11.01
N ASP A 97 -2.52 11.60 12.10
CA ASP A 97 -2.21 12.07 13.46
C ASP A 97 -0.82 11.59 13.94
N ILE A 98 -0.27 10.54 13.32
CA ILE A 98 1.01 9.92 13.71
C ILE A 98 2.14 10.19 12.72
N VAL A 99 1.83 10.63 11.50
CA VAL A 99 2.83 10.97 10.49
C VAL A 99 3.30 12.40 10.72
N PRO A 100 4.60 12.64 10.99
CA PRO A 100 5.07 13.99 11.26
C PRO A 100 4.85 14.93 10.07
N THR A 101 4.33 16.13 10.35
CA THR A 101 4.10 17.18 9.36
C THR A 101 5.40 17.51 8.62
N GLY A 102 5.36 17.50 7.28
CA GLY A 102 6.51 17.80 6.43
C GLY A 102 7.37 16.59 6.06
N ASN A 103 7.07 15.40 6.60
CA ASN A 103 7.74 14.17 6.17
C ASN A 103 7.15 13.65 4.84
N ALA A 104 8.04 13.19 3.96
CA ALA A 104 7.67 12.65 2.66
C ALA A 104 7.34 11.15 2.76
N VAL A 105 6.07 10.79 2.97
CA VAL A 105 5.64 9.38 2.98
C VAL A 105 5.81 8.79 1.58
N ARG A 106 6.59 7.71 1.45
CA ARG A 106 6.87 7.07 0.16
C ARG A 106 5.86 5.98 -0.19
N LEU A 107 5.34 5.27 0.79
CA LEU A 107 4.40 4.17 0.62
C LEU A 107 3.34 4.21 1.72
N VAL A 108 2.08 4.07 1.34
CA VAL A 108 1.00 3.68 2.25
C VAL A 108 0.42 2.38 1.70
N ALA A 109 0.39 1.31 2.50
CA ALA A 109 -0.22 0.05 2.09
C ALA A 109 -1.45 -0.31 2.92
N PHE A 110 -2.44 -0.87 2.24
CA PHE A 110 -3.68 -1.38 2.78
C PHE A 110 -3.83 -2.84 2.33
N ASN A 111 -4.21 -3.71 3.27
CA ASN A 111 -4.54 -5.11 3.04
C ASN A 111 -5.94 -5.37 3.62
N LEU A 112 -6.95 -5.03 2.81
CA LEU A 112 -8.34 -4.89 3.21
C LEU A 112 -9.01 -6.25 3.38
N GLY A 113 -9.66 -6.46 4.51
CA GLY A 113 -10.31 -7.70 4.89
C GLY A 113 -10.34 -7.88 6.40
N TYR A 114 -10.19 -9.13 6.85
CA TYR A 114 -10.16 -9.50 8.27
C TYR A 114 -8.80 -10.13 8.65
N LEU A 115 -8.42 -10.04 9.92
CA LEU A 115 -7.23 -10.69 10.45
C LEU A 115 -7.33 -12.23 10.37
N PRO A 116 -6.43 -12.93 9.67
CA PRO A 116 -6.43 -14.38 9.66
C PRO A 116 -6.18 -14.96 11.06
N GLY A 117 -7.16 -15.70 11.58
CA GLY A 117 -7.10 -16.29 12.93
C GLY A 117 -7.64 -15.39 14.05
N GLY A 118 -8.02 -14.15 13.76
CA GLY A 118 -8.62 -13.21 14.71
C GLY A 118 -10.15 -13.19 14.68
N ASP A 119 -10.73 -12.22 15.40
CA ASP A 119 -12.18 -11.97 15.36
C ASP A 119 -12.61 -11.44 13.97
N LYS A 120 -13.34 -12.27 13.22
CA LYS A 120 -13.83 -11.94 11.87
C LYS A 120 -14.90 -10.85 11.86
N LYS A 121 -15.44 -10.45 13.01
CA LYS A 121 -16.34 -9.28 13.12
C LYS A 121 -15.58 -7.98 12.93
N ILE A 122 -14.28 -7.96 13.28
CA ILE A 122 -13.41 -6.81 13.07
C ILE A 122 -12.80 -6.98 11.67
N LYS A 123 -13.24 -6.12 10.77
CA LYS A 123 -12.81 -6.06 9.38
C LYS A 123 -12.76 -4.62 8.92
N THR A 124 -12.09 -4.37 7.81
CA THR A 124 -12.17 -3.08 7.13
C THR A 124 -13.59 -2.87 6.57
N GLU A 125 -14.05 -1.63 6.59
CA GLU A 125 -15.38 -1.25 6.12
C GLU A 125 -15.27 -0.12 5.10
N SER A 126 -16.15 -0.13 4.10
CA SER A 126 -16.13 0.79 2.96
C SER A 126 -15.99 2.27 3.35
N GLU A 127 -16.70 2.73 4.38
CA GLU A 127 -16.65 4.12 4.85
C GLU A 127 -15.29 4.47 5.45
N THR A 128 -14.77 3.62 6.35
CA THR A 128 -13.47 3.85 6.98
C THR A 128 -12.33 3.73 5.98
N THR A 129 -12.42 2.80 5.04
CA THR A 129 -11.46 2.65 3.94
C THR A 129 -11.41 3.89 3.04
N LEU A 130 -12.54 4.49 2.68
CA LEU A 130 -12.55 5.73 1.90
C LEU A 130 -11.86 6.89 2.65
N LEU A 131 -12.20 7.07 3.92
CA LEU A 131 -11.58 8.10 4.76
C LEU A 131 -10.07 7.89 4.90
N ALA A 132 -9.63 6.63 5.01
CA ALA A 132 -8.22 6.26 5.06
C ALA A 132 -7.48 6.53 3.75
N LEU A 133 -8.11 6.28 2.60
CA LEU A 133 -7.54 6.58 1.29
C LEU A 133 -7.38 8.09 1.08
N GLU A 134 -8.36 8.88 1.51
CA GLU A 134 -8.25 10.34 1.51
C GLU A 134 -7.13 10.84 2.46
N ALA A 135 -6.95 10.19 3.60
CA ALA A 135 -5.83 10.48 4.50
C ALA A 135 -4.48 10.15 3.87
N ALA A 136 -4.36 8.95 3.28
CA ALA A 136 -3.18 8.51 2.56
C ALA A 136 -2.81 9.48 1.41
N LYS A 137 -3.81 9.96 0.67
CA LYS A 137 -3.65 10.96 -0.40
C LYS A 137 -3.08 12.30 0.10
N ARG A 138 -3.41 12.72 1.32
CA ARG A 138 -2.88 13.97 1.91
C ARG A 138 -1.44 13.86 2.39
N ILE A 139 -1.04 12.69 2.89
CA ILE A 139 0.30 12.48 3.45
C ILE A 139 1.34 11.97 2.43
N ILE A 140 0.88 11.35 1.33
CA ILE A 140 1.80 10.77 0.35
C ILE A 140 2.62 11.84 -0.37
N ALA A 141 3.93 11.63 -0.44
CA ALA A 141 4.82 12.52 -1.16
C ALA A 141 4.74 12.31 -2.68
N PRO A 142 5.07 13.33 -3.49
CA PRO A 142 5.26 13.17 -4.92
C PRO A 142 6.15 11.98 -5.29
N GLY A 143 5.69 11.16 -6.24
CA GLY A 143 6.34 9.91 -6.64
C GLY A 143 6.16 8.76 -5.64
N GLY A 144 5.28 8.91 -4.64
CA GLY A 144 4.91 7.87 -3.69
C GLY A 144 3.86 6.90 -4.23
N LEU A 145 3.58 5.86 -3.45
CA LEU A 145 2.67 4.80 -3.82
C LEU A 145 1.61 4.57 -2.73
N ILE A 146 0.34 4.50 -3.12
CA ILE A 146 -0.74 3.95 -2.30
C ILE A 146 -1.06 2.55 -2.85
N SER A 147 -0.80 1.53 -2.04
CA SER A 147 -0.98 0.13 -2.44
C SER A 147 -2.17 -0.47 -1.73
N VAL A 148 -3.14 -1.01 -2.45
CA VAL A 148 -4.34 -1.62 -1.87
C VAL A 148 -4.49 -3.05 -2.36
N VAL A 149 -4.52 -3.99 -1.43
CA VAL A 149 -4.89 -5.39 -1.69
C VAL A 149 -6.29 -5.58 -1.10
N ALA A 150 -7.28 -5.96 -1.92
CA ALA A 150 -8.65 -6.14 -1.48
C ALA A 150 -9.12 -7.59 -1.69
N TYR A 151 -9.65 -8.20 -0.63
CA TYR A 151 -10.24 -9.55 -0.69
C TYR A 151 -11.75 -9.46 -0.87
N VAL A 152 -12.26 -9.71 -2.08
CA VAL A 152 -13.69 -9.53 -2.39
C VAL A 152 -14.59 -10.69 -1.94
N GLY A 153 -14.03 -11.81 -1.53
CA GLY A 153 -14.78 -13.05 -1.25
C GLY A 153 -15.48 -13.13 0.12
N HIS A 154 -15.47 -12.05 0.91
CA HIS A 154 -16.16 -11.99 2.20
C HIS A 154 -17.30 -10.96 2.18
N SER A 155 -18.23 -11.08 3.13
CA SER A 155 -19.30 -10.09 3.32
C SER A 155 -18.70 -8.69 3.49
N GLY A 156 -19.16 -7.72 2.68
CA GLY A 156 -18.66 -6.34 2.66
C GLY A 156 -17.44 -6.11 1.77
N GLY A 157 -16.70 -7.16 1.38
CA GLY A 157 -15.46 -7.02 0.62
C GLY A 157 -15.67 -6.55 -0.81
N ARG A 158 -16.86 -6.79 -1.39
CA ARG A 158 -17.20 -6.33 -2.73
C ARG A 158 -17.47 -4.83 -2.75
N GLU A 159 -18.24 -4.36 -1.78
CA GLU A 159 -18.59 -2.95 -1.59
C GLU A 159 -17.32 -2.13 -1.34
N GLU A 160 -16.43 -2.64 -0.50
CA GLU A 160 -15.15 -1.98 -0.20
C GLU A 160 -14.25 -1.88 -1.45
N PHE A 161 -14.19 -2.94 -2.25
CA PHE A 161 -13.47 -2.93 -3.52
C PHE A 161 -14.05 -1.92 -4.53
N GLU A 162 -15.38 -1.77 -4.58
CA GLU A 162 -16.04 -0.78 -5.44
C GLU A 162 -15.73 0.66 -5.01
N ILE A 163 -15.62 0.92 -3.70
CA ILE A 163 -15.14 2.20 -3.17
C ILE A 163 -13.69 2.48 -3.59
N VAL A 164 -12.78 1.52 -3.43
CA VAL A 164 -11.37 1.68 -3.82
C VAL A 164 -11.24 1.99 -5.32
N GLN A 165 -12.01 1.28 -6.16
CA GLN A 165 -12.02 1.54 -7.61
C GLN A 165 -12.57 2.92 -7.94
N SER A 166 -13.68 3.31 -7.31
CA SER A 166 -14.31 4.61 -7.55
C SER A 166 -13.41 5.76 -7.10
N PHE A 167 -12.76 5.62 -5.95
CA PHE A 167 -11.75 6.56 -5.47
C PHE A 167 -10.61 6.71 -6.49
N GLY A 168 -10.01 5.60 -6.93
CA GLY A 168 -8.92 5.63 -7.91
C GLY A 168 -9.33 6.23 -9.25
N ALA A 169 -10.53 5.91 -9.75
CA ALA A 169 -11.07 6.45 -11.00
C ALA A 169 -11.39 7.96 -10.93
N GLY A 170 -11.65 8.48 -9.73
CA GLY A 170 -11.92 9.91 -9.50
C GLY A 170 -10.68 10.78 -9.33
N LEU A 171 -9.47 10.20 -9.31
CA LEU A 171 -8.24 10.97 -9.12
C LEU A 171 -7.83 11.74 -10.40
N PRO A 172 -7.28 12.97 -10.27
CA PRO A 172 -6.83 13.76 -11.42
C PRO A 172 -5.71 13.06 -12.20
N ILE A 173 -5.93 12.86 -13.51
CA ILE A 173 -5.01 12.13 -14.40
C ILE A 173 -3.66 12.85 -14.63
N ASP A 174 -3.60 14.15 -14.40
CA ASP A 174 -2.37 14.95 -14.51
C ASP A 174 -1.38 14.71 -13.35
N SER A 175 -1.89 14.16 -12.25
CA SER A 175 -1.15 14.02 -10.99
C SER A 175 -1.13 12.58 -10.46
N TRP A 176 -2.02 11.71 -10.94
CA TRP A 176 -2.18 10.33 -10.46
C TRP A 176 -2.21 9.31 -11.60
N VAL A 177 -1.62 8.15 -11.35
CA VAL A 177 -1.68 6.98 -12.22
C VAL A 177 -2.29 5.82 -11.42
N CYS A 178 -3.50 5.44 -11.78
CA CYS A 178 -4.23 4.39 -11.08
C CYS A 178 -4.28 3.12 -11.94
N CYS A 179 -3.77 2.01 -11.39
CA CYS A 179 -3.70 0.72 -12.07
C CYS A 179 -4.42 -0.35 -11.26
N LYS A 180 -5.20 -1.19 -11.94
CA LYS A 180 -5.82 -2.38 -11.33
C LYS A 180 -5.19 -3.64 -11.92
N LEU A 181 -4.72 -4.52 -11.05
CA LEU A 181 -4.33 -5.87 -11.40
C LEU A 181 -5.35 -6.85 -10.84
N GLN A 182 -5.96 -7.62 -11.74
CA GLN A 182 -7.05 -8.54 -11.42
C GLN A 182 -6.88 -9.84 -12.21
N MET A 183 -7.00 -10.97 -11.54
CA MET A 183 -7.15 -12.26 -12.20
C MET A 183 -8.60 -12.43 -12.65
N LEU A 184 -8.81 -12.60 -13.95
CA LEU A 184 -10.15 -12.63 -14.54
C LEU A 184 -10.84 -13.99 -14.42
N ASN A 185 -10.07 -15.08 -14.45
CA ASN A 185 -10.57 -16.46 -14.48
C ASN A 185 -10.52 -17.17 -13.11
N TRP A 186 -10.25 -16.45 -12.02
CA TRP A 186 -10.25 -17.01 -10.67
C TRP A 186 -11.63 -16.88 -10.01
N PRO A 187 -12.09 -17.94 -9.31
CA PRO A 187 -13.40 -17.93 -8.66
C PRO A 187 -13.45 -16.89 -7.54
N LEU A 188 -14.62 -16.27 -7.39
CA LEU A 188 -14.88 -15.23 -6.38
C LEU A 188 -14.81 -15.75 -4.93
N ALA A 189 -14.99 -17.05 -4.74
CA ALA A 189 -15.00 -17.74 -3.46
C ALA A 189 -14.17 -19.05 -3.56
N PRO A 190 -13.66 -19.59 -2.44
CA PRO A 190 -13.00 -20.88 -2.48
C PRO A 190 -13.99 -21.96 -2.97
N CYS A 191 -13.72 -22.53 -4.14
CA CYS A 191 -14.33 -23.78 -4.58
C CYS A 191 -13.63 -24.95 -3.86
N GLY A 192 -14.37 -26.04 -3.62
CA GLY A 192 -13.94 -27.22 -2.86
C GLY A 192 -12.48 -27.65 -3.05
N ASP A 193 -11.89 -28.13 -1.96
CA ASP A 193 -10.49 -28.52 -1.74
C ASP A 193 -9.40 -27.45 -1.94
N PHE A 194 -9.69 -26.33 -2.60
CA PHE A 194 -8.84 -25.13 -2.62
C PHE A 194 -9.18 -24.19 -1.45
N LYS A 195 -8.91 -24.65 -0.22
CA LYS A 195 -9.25 -23.94 1.05
C LYS A 195 -8.55 -22.59 1.28
N SER A 196 -7.91 -21.97 0.29
CA SER A 196 -7.12 -20.75 0.48
C SER A 196 -7.16 -19.74 -0.66
N VAL A 197 -8.03 -19.92 -1.65
CA VAL A 197 -8.05 -19.06 -2.83
C VAL A 197 -9.28 -18.16 -2.85
N VAL A 198 -9.18 -17.04 -2.13
CA VAL A 198 -10.09 -15.89 -2.28
C VAL A 198 -9.63 -15.12 -3.51
N LYS A 199 -10.56 -14.64 -4.34
CA LYS A 199 -10.20 -13.69 -5.40
C LYS A 199 -9.54 -12.48 -4.76
N VAL A 200 -8.24 -12.31 -5.03
CA VAL A 200 -7.48 -11.16 -4.53
C VAL A 200 -7.27 -10.21 -5.69
N ASP A 201 -7.92 -9.06 -5.61
CA ASP A 201 -7.72 -7.98 -6.55
C ASP A 201 -6.71 -6.99 -5.94
N VAL A 202 -5.66 -6.66 -6.68
CA VAL A 202 -4.65 -5.69 -6.25
C VAL A 202 -4.94 -4.38 -6.99
N ALA A 203 -5.39 -3.37 -6.27
CA ALA A 203 -5.48 -2.01 -6.77
C ALA A 203 -4.19 -1.27 -6.37
N VAL A 204 -3.41 -0.87 -7.36
CA VAL A 204 -2.16 -0.13 -7.18
C VAL A 204 -2.42 1.31 -7.60
N LEU A 205 -2.52 2.21 -6.64
CA LEU A 205 -2.76 3.64 -6.87
C LEU A 205 -1.42 4.37 -6.77
N TYR A 206 -0.78 4.62 -7.90
CA TYR A 206 0.53 5.26 -7.95
C TYR A 206 0.40 6.78 -8.08
N PHE A 207 0.99 7.53 -7.16
CA PHE A 207 1.06 8.99 -7.25
C PHE A 207 2.23 9.40 -8.14
N ALA A 208 2.03 9.29 -9.45
CA ALA A 208 2.99 9.78 -10.43
C ALA A 208 2.84 11.29 -10.57
N PHE A 209 3.67 12.06 -9.87
CA PHE A 209 3.82 13.46 -10.24
C PHE A 209 4.57 13.53 -11.57
N TRP A 210 3.91 14.00 -12.62
CA TRP A 210 4.55 14.38 -13.87
C TRP A 210 5.09 15.81 -13.71
N ARG A 211 6.32 15.94 -13.19
CA ARG A 211 7.14 17.15 -13.33
C ARG A 211 8.31 16.72 -14.22
N ASP A 212 8.33 17.05 -15.51
CA ASP A 212 8.45 18.42 -16.01
C ASP A 212 7.63 18.66 -17.30
N CYS A 213 6.51 19.38 -17.19
CA CYS A 213 6.13 20.33 -18.21
C CYS A 213 6.44 21.72 -17.65
N LEU A 214 7.67 22.21 -17.89
CA LEU A 214 7.88 23.65 -17.90
C LEU A 214 6.94 24.22 -18.97
N VAL A 215 5.80 24.76 -18.55
CA VAL A 215 5.14 25.79 -19.35
C VAL A 215 6.04 27.02 -19.22
N MET A 216 7.12 27.06 -19.99
CA MET A 216 7.64 28.35 -20.41
C MET A 216 6.59 28.91 -21.36
N SER A 217 5.99 30.03 -20.98
CA SER A 217 5.35 30.92 -21.95
C SER A 217 6.44 31.35 -22.91
N VAL A 218 6.58 30.64 -24.04
CA VAL A 218 7.39 31.08 -25.16
C VAL A 218 6.45 31.94 -25.99
N GLY A 219 6.58 33.26 -25.83
CA GLY A 219 6.04 34.18 -26.80
C GLY A 219 6.48 33.75 -28.20
N SER A 220 5.50 33.56 -29.08
CA SER A 220 5.65 33.45 -30.54
C SER A 220 6.80 32.57 -31.04
N GLY A 221 6.52 31.29 -31.36
CA GLY A 221 7.40 30.52 -32.24
C GLY A 221 7.30 29.01 -32.08
N ILE A 222 6.87 28.34 -33.16
CA ILE A 222 6.89 26.87 -33.33
C ILE A 222 8.33 26.35 -33.24
N GLY A 223 8.60 25.29 -32.45
CA GLY A 223 9.92 24.65 -32.48
C GLY A 223 10.19 23.46 -31.53
N LEU A 224 10.02 22.26 -32.08
CA LEU A 224 10.79 21.01 -31.89
C LEU A 224 10.82 20.21 -30.56
N ILE A 225 10.38 18.96 -30.72
CA ILE A 225 10.54 17.76 -29.88
C ILE A 225 12.00 17.53 -29.46
N LYS A 226 12.26 17.29 -28.17
CA LYS A 226 13.49 16.63 -27.70
C LYS A 226 13.25 15.57 -26.61
N SER A 227 13.54 14.34 -27.03
CA SER A 227 14.03 13.14 -26.33
C SER A 227 13.70 12.89 -24.85
N TRP A 228 13.08 11.73 -24.64
CA TRP A 228 12.93 11.00 -23.39
C TRP A 228 14.22 10.25 -23.04
N THR A 229 14.77 10.47 -21.85
CA THR A 229 15.75 9.55 -21.25
C THR A 229 15.25 9.12 -19.88
N TRP A 230 14.90 7.85 -19.76
CA TRP A 230 14.79 7.14 -18.50
C TRP A 230 16.18 7.10 -17.87
N MET A 231 16.39 7.74 -16.73
CA MET A 231 17.56 7.44 -15.89
C MET A 231 17.17 6.30 -14.94
N SER A 232 17.68 5.13 -15.31
CA SER A 232 17.72 3.85 -14.59
C SER A 232 18.35 3.94 -13.20
#